data_AF-A0A7C7KSV2-F1
#
_entry.id   AF-A0A7C7KSV2-F1
#
_cell.length_a   1.000
_cell.length_b   1.000
_cell.length_c   1.000
_cell.angle_alpha   90.00
_cell.angle_beta   90.00
_cell.angle_gamma   90.00
#
_symmetry.space_group_name_H-M   'P 1'
#
loop_
_entity.id
_entity.type
_entity.pdbx_description
1 polymer ?
#
loop_
_entity_poly.entity_id
_entity_poly.type
_entity_poly.pdbx_seq_one_letter_code
_entity_poly.pdbx_strand_id
1 'polypeptide(L)'
;MAAMSMRDIKRKIKSLKGTQRITAAMKAVSAAKLKKAEAELKKVRNFARILREITLDLASFPEAESVFLKKDNKQPKKILICIFGSDKGLCGAFNSNLIKTAREKINMFKEQDIDVELLTVGNV
;
A
#
# COMPACT_ATOMS: atom_id res chain seq x y z
N MET A 1 21.91 17.89 37.48
CA MET A 1 21.00 18.18 36.35
C MET A 1 21.06 19.68 36.08
N ALA A 2 21.61 20.12 34.95
CA ALA A 2 21.67 21.55 34.62
C ALA A 2 20.24 22.09 34.43
N ALA A 3 19.87 23.11 35.21
CA ALA A 3 18.58 23.77 35.07
C ALA A 3 18.49 24.44 33.69
N MET A 4 17.45 24.09 32.93
CA MET A 4 17.25 24.59 31.58
C MET A 4 17.00 26.10 31.61
N SER A 5 17.85 26.88 30.93
CA SER A 5 17.77 28.34 30.98
C SER A 5 16.50 28.86 30.28
N MET A 6 16.02 30.05 30.65
CA MET A 6 14.89 30.70 29.96
C MET A 6 15.16 30.90 28.46
N ARG A 7 16.42 31.09 28.07
CA ARG A 7 16.84 31.20 26.67
C ARG A 7 16.68 29.87 25.93
N ASP A 8 17.03 28.75 26.58
CA ASP A 8 16.86 27.41 26.01
C ASP A 8 15.38 27.05 25.83
N ILE A 9 14.52 27.44 26.79
CA ILE A 9 13.07 27.24 26.69
C ILE A 9 12.50 28.01 25.49
N LYS A 10 12.84 29.29 25.35
CA LYS A 10 12.43 30.12 24.20
C LYS A 10 12.91 29.52 22.88
N ARG A 11 14.13 28.98 22.81
CA ARG A 11 14.67 28.30 21.62
C ARG A 11 13.86 27.04 21.28
N LYS A 12 13.54 26.21 22.28
CA LYS A 12 12.75 24.98 22.08
C LYS A 12 11.34 25.27 21.60
N ILE A 13 10.68 26.29 22.15
CA ILE A 13 9.37 26.76 21.68
C ILE A 13 9.43 27.19 20.22
N LYS A 14 10.44 27.97 19.82
CA LYS A 14 10.61 28.40 18.43
C LYS A 14 10.81 27.20 17.49
N SER A 15 11.63 26.23 17.89
CA SER A 15 11.85 25.00 17.13
C SER A 15 10.55 24.19 16.95
N LEU A 16 9.81 23.95 18.04
CA LEU A 16 8.54 23.21 17.99
C LEU A 16 7.49 23.90 17.12
N LYS A 17 7.38 25.24 17.20
CA LYS A 17 6.50 26.03 16.31
C LYS A 17 6.91 25.89 14.84
N GLY A 18 8.22 25.81 14.56
CA GLY A 18 8.74 25.54 13.21
C GLY A 18 8.30 24.18 12.70
N THR A 19 8.57 23.11 13.46
CA THR A 19 8.15 21.74 13.11
C THR A 19 6.64 21.63 12.92
N GLN A 20 5.84 22.27 13.79
CA GLN A 20 4.38 22.28 13.68
C GLN A 20 3.88 22.90 12.36
N ARG A 21 4.50 23.99 11.90
CA ARG A 21 4.13 24.62 10.62
C ARG A 21 4.49 23.73 9.43
N ILE A 22 5.66 23.09 9.47
CA ILE A 22 6.11 22.17 8.42
C ILE A 22 5.15 20.99 8.31
N THR A 23 4.82 20.32 9.43
CA THR A 23 3.91 19.17 9.41
C THR A 23 2.48 19.55 9.05
N ALA A 24 2.00 20.75 9.43
CA ALA A 24 0.71 21.27 8.99
C ALA A 24 0.65 21.46 7.46
N ALA A 25 1.70 22.03 6.86
CA ALA A 25 1.80 22.17 5.41
C ALA A 25 1.86 20.80 4.73
N MET A 26 2.66 19.87 5.24
CA MET A 26 2.72 18.50 4.72
C MET A 26 1.36 17.80 4.79
N LYS A 27 0.60 17.96 5.88
CA LYS A 27 -0.76 17.42 6.02
C LYS A 27 -1.68 17.96 4.93
N ALA A 28 -1.66 19.26 4.67
CA ALA A 28 -2.49 19.87 3.63
C ALA A 28 -2.12 19.36 2.22
N VAL A 29 -0.82 19.26 1.91
CA VAL A 29 -0.33 18.73 0.63
C VAL A 29 -0.73 17.26 0.46
N SER A 30 -0.54 16.42 1.47
CA SER A 30 -0.92 15.01 1.43
C SER A 30 -2.43 14.83 1.28
N ALA A 31 -3.24 15.66 1.96
CA ALA A 31 -4.69 15.64 1.81
C ALA A 31 -5.13 16.02 0.38
N ALA A 32 -4.49 17.02 -0.23
CA ALA A 32 -4.76 17.39 -1.62
C ALA A 32 -4.40 16.27 -2.60
N LYS A 33 -3.25 15.61 -2.39
CA LYS A 33 -2.83 14.45 -3.20
C LYS A 33 -3.80 13.28 -3.08
N LEU A 34 -4.24 12.96 -1.86
CA LEU A 34 -5.22 11.90 -1.64
C LEU A 34 -6.53 12.20 -2.36
N LYS A 35 -7.07 13.42 -2.21
CA LYS A 35 -8.29 13.83 -2.92
C LYS A 35 -8.16 13.72 -4.43
N LYS A 36 -6.99 14.09 -4.99
CA LYS A 36 -6.72 13.95 -6.43
C LYS A 36 -6.74 12.47 -6.85
N ALA A 37 -6.04 11.61 -6.12
CA ALA A 37 -6.00 10.17 -6.39
C ALA A 37 -7.40 9.53 -6.28
N GLU A 38 -8.18 9.91 -5.28
CA GLU A 38 -9.57 9.45 -5.13
C GLU A 38 -10.46 9.89 -6.29
N ALA A 39 -10.28 11.12 -6.78
CA ALA A 39 -11.03 11.63 -7.93
C ALA A 39 -10.66 10.88 -9.22
N GLU A 40 -9.39 10.57 -9.43
CA GLU A 40 -8.92 9.75 -10.55
C GLU A 40 -9.48 8.32 -10.48
N LEU A 41 -9.45 7.69 -9.30
CA LEU A 41 -10.04 6.37 -9.08
C LEU A 41 -11.54 6.34 -9.37
N LYS A 42 -12.28 7.38 -8.98
CA LYS A 42 -13.73 7.48 -9.27
C LYS A 42 -14.02 7.49 -10.77
N LYS A 43 -13.17 8.13 -11.58
CA LYS A 43 -13.33 8.18 -13.05
C LYS A 43 -13.15 6.80 -13.69
N VAL A 44 -12.20 6.01 -13.21
CA VAL A 44 -11.88 4.69 -13.78
C VAL A 44 -12.78 3.58 -13.21
N ARG A 45 -13.41 3.80 -12.04
CA ARG A 45 -14.20 2.77 -11.35
C ARG A 45 -15.29 2.13 -12.21
N ASN A 46 -16.03 2.92 -12.99
CA ASN A 46 -17.09 2.37 -13.84
C ASN A 46 -16.52 1.55 -15.01
N PHE A 47 -15.42 2.00 -15.60
CA PHE A 47 -14.72 1.26 -16.65
C PHE A 47 -14.22 -0.10 -16.13
N ALA A 48 -13.57 -0.12 -14.96
CA ALA A 48 -13.08 -1.36 -14.36
C ALA A 48 -14.22 -2.34 -14.03
N ARG A 49 -15.39 -1.83 -13.62
CA ARG A 49 -16.58 -2.66 -13.38
C ARG A 49 -17.08 -3.32 -14.67
N ILE A 50 -17.31 -2.53 -15.72
CA ILE A 50 -17.82 -3.04 -17.01
C ILE A 50 -16.81 -4.00 -17.64
N LEU A 51 -15.52 -3.67 -17.59
CA LEU A 51 -14.46 -4.56 -18.08
C LEU A 51 -14.49 -5.91 -17.37
N ARG A 52 -14.68 -5.91 -16.05
CA ARG A 52 -14.82 -7.14 -15.26
C ARG A 52 -16.07 -7.93 -15.66
N GLU A 53 -17.21 -7.28 -15.84
CA GLU A 53 -18.46 -7.91 -16.30
C GLU A 53 -18.24 -8.62 -17.65
N ILE A 54 -17.73 -7.89 -18.65
CA ILE A 54 -17.44 -8.45 -19.98
C ILE A 54 -16.43 -9.61 -19.89
N THR A 55 -15.39 -9.48 -19.07
CA THR A 55 -14.38 -10.53 -18.91
C THR A 55 -14.98 -11.79 -18.28
N LEU A 56 -15.87 -11.65 -17.31
CA LEU A 56 -16.56 -12.78 -16.68
C LEU A 56 -17.57 -13.43 -17.63
N ASP A 57 -18.30 -12.64 -18.40
CA ASP A 57 -19.22 -13.14 -19.42
C ASP A 57 -18.44 -13.93 -20.48
N LEU A 58 -17.32 -13.39 -20.97
CA LEU A 58 -16.45 -14.10 -21.92
C LEU A 58 -15.85 -15.38 -21.32
N ALA A 59 -15.52 -15.37 -20.03
CA ALA A 59 -15.01 -16.54 -19.32
C ALA A 59 -16.06 -17.63 -19.10
N SER A 60 -17.35 -17.33 -19.27
CA SER A 60 -18.44 -18.29 -19.07
C SER A 60 -18.70 -19.20 -20.26
N PHE A 61 -18.18 -18.83 -21.44
CA PHE A 61 -18.34 -19.64 -22.66
C PHE A 61 -17.54 -20.95 -22.53
N PRO A 62 -18.13 -22.11 -22.89
CA PRO A 62 -17.44 -23.41 -22.83
C PRO A 62 -16.14 -23.46 -23.63
N GLU A 63 -16.04 -22.70 -24.72
CA GLU A 63 -14.89 -22.63 -25.62
C GLU A 63 -13.81 -21.64 -25.14
N ALA A 64 -14.03 -20.93 -24.03
CA ALA A 64 -13.10 -19.92 -23.54
C ALA A 64 -11.83 -20.59 -22.96
N GLU A 65 -10.76 -20.61 -23.75
CA GLU A 65 -9.46 -21.11 -23.31
C GLU A 65 -8.53 -19.99 -22.85
N SER A 66 -8.08 -20.07 -21.59
CA SER A 66 -7.04 -19.19 -21.06
C SER A 66 -6.34 -19.85 -19.88
N VAL A 67 -5.02 -19.61 -19.75
CA VAL A 67 -4.24 -20.05 -18.58
C VAL A 67 -4.80 -19.50 -17.27
N PHE A 68 -5.51 -18.38 -17.30
CA PHE A 68 -6.14 -17.74 -16.13
C PHE A 68 -7.54 -18.29 -15.79
N LEU A 69 -8.14 -19.06 -16.71
CA LEU A 69 -9.47 -19.68 -16.51
C LEU A 69 -9.36 -21.14 -16.09
N LYS A 70 -8.20 -21.77 -16.28
CA LYS A 70 -7.93 -23.14 -15.84
C LYS A 70 -7.97 -23.19 -14.31
N LYS A 71 -9.04 -23.76 -13.76
CA LYS A 71 -9.08 -24.18 -12.35
C LYS A 71 -8.23 -25.42 -12.19
N ASP A 72 -6.93 -25.25 -11.94
CA ASP A 72 -6.12 -26.36 -11.46
C ASP A 72 -6.47 -26.56 -9.98
N ASN A 73 -7.13 -27.67 -9.64
CA ASN A 73 -7.49 -28.00 -8.25
C ASN A 73 -6.27 -28.37 -7.40
N LYS A 74 -5.06 -28.27 -7.95
CA LYS A 74 -3.80 -28.52 -7.27
C LYS A 74 -3.34 -27.28 -6.53
N GLN A 75 -2.70 -27.53 -5.39
CA GLN A 75 -2.01 -26.49 -4.65
C GLN A 75 -0.90 -25.88 -5.53
N PRO A 76 -0.81 -24.54 -5.62
CA PRO A 76 0.24 -23.91 -6.40
C PRO A 76 1.60 -24.21 -5.77
N LYS A 77 2.58 -24.60 -6.58
CA LYS A 77 3.96 -24.81 -6.10
C LYS A 77 4.68 -23.51 -5.78
N LYS A 78 4.25 -22.41 -6.43
CA LYS A 78 4.91 -21.11 -6.36
C LYS A 78 3.90 -20.00 -6.53
N ILE A 79 4.05 -18.93 -5.76
CA ILE A 79 3.23 -17.73 -5.84
C ILE A 79 4.09 -16.46 -5.86
N LEU A 80 3.55 -15.40 -6.46
CA LEU A 80 4.13 -14.07 -6.41
C LEU A 80 3.28 -13.17 -5.50
N ILE A 81 3.90 -12.57 -4.49
CA ILE A 81 3.27 -11.55 -3.66
C ILE A 81 3.75 -10.18 -4.11
N CYS A 82 2.85 -9.39 -4.69
CA CYS A 82 3.10 -8.00 -5.06
C CYS A 82 2.82 -7.07 -3.88
N ILE A 83 3.84 -6.42 -3.33
CA ILE A 83 3.77 -5.53 -2.17
C ILE A 83 3.91 -4.09 -2.64
N PHE A 84 2.86 -3.29 -2.46
CA PHE A 84 2.85 -1.88 -2.84
C PHE A 84 2.98 -1.00 -1.58
N GLY A 85 4.19 -0.50 -1.32
CA GLY A 85 4.48 0.41 -0.22
C GLY A 85 4.63 1.86 -0.67
N SER A 86 4.94 2.74 0.27
CA SER A 86 5.15 4.16 -0.02
C SER A 86 6.61 4.49 -0.31
N ASP A 87 6.87 5.31 -1.33
CA ASP A 87 8.21 5.86 -1.63
C ASP A 87 8.75 6.87 -0.61
N LYS A 88 7.86 7.44 0.21
CA LYS A 88 8.19 8.52 1.15
C LYS A 88 7.86 8.08 2.57
N GLY A 89 8.73 8.44 3.51
CA GLY A 89 8.49 8.27 4.94
C GLY A 89 7.42 9.22 5.50
N LEU A 90 7.34 9.29 6.84
CA LEU A 90 6.35 10.09 7.59
C LEU A 90 4.89 9.67 7.33
N CYS A 91 4.68 8.41 6.95
CA CYS A 91 3.38 7.78 6.69
C CYS A 91 2.81 7.03 7.90
N GLY A 92 3.35 7.28 9.10
CA GLY A 92 2.92 6.63 10.34
C GLY A 92 3.14 5.12 10.30
N ALA A 93 2.12 4.35 10.66
CA ALA A 93 2.20 2.88 10.73
C ALA A 93 1.97 2.16 9.39
N PHE A 94 1.81 2.88 8.27
CA PHE A 94 1.43 2.32 6.98
C PHE A 94 2.39 1.21 6.50
N ASN A 95 3.67 1.52 6.30
CA ASN A 95 4.66 0.54 5.84
C ASN A 95 4.88 -0.58 6.89
N SER A 96 4.90 -0.25 8.18
CA SER A 96 5.06 -1.25 9.24
C SER A 96 3.95 -2.30 9.24
N ASN A 97 2.69 -1.86 9.09
CA ASN A 97 1.54 -2.76 9.01
C ASN A 97 1.56 -3.58 7.72
N LEU A 98 1.92 -2.96 6.59
CA LEU A 98 2.07 -3.65 5.31
C LEU A 98 3.08 -4.80 5.40
N ILE A 99 4.27 -4.53 5.95
CA ILE A 99 5.33 -5.54 6.12
C ILE A 99 4.89 -6.64 7.08
N LYS A 100 4.18 -6.29 8.16
CA LYS A 100 3.65 -7.28 9.11
C LYS A 100 2.68 -8.24 8.41
N THR A 101 1.69 -7.72 7.70
CA THR A 101 0.72 -8.54 6.95
C THR A 101 1.39 -9.36 5.85
N ALA A 102 2.38 -8.78 5.15
CA ALA A 102 3.13 -9.52 4.13
C ALA A 102 3.88 -10.71 4.76
N ARG A 103 4.55 -10.53 5.90
CA ARG A 103 5.24 -11.62 6.62
C ARG A 103 4.27 -12.72 7.08
N GLU A 104 3.12 -12.34 7.61
CA GLU A 104 2.07 -13.31 8.00
C GLU A 104 1.64 -14.16 6.82
N LYS A 105 1.43 -13.55 5.64
CA LYS A 105 1.09 -14.28 4.41
C LYS A 105 2.23 -15.15 3.91
N ILE A 106 3.46 -14.65 3.91
CA ILE A 106 4.65 -15.42 3.51
C ILE A 106 4.78 -16.68 4.38
N ASN A 107 4.64 -16.55 5.70
CA ASN A 107 4.75 -17.68 6.62
C ASN A 107 3.63 -18.70 6.38
N MET A 108 2.39 -18.24 6.22
CA MET A 108 1.24 -19.10 5.92
C MET A 108 1.46 -19.94 4.65
N PHE A 109 2.05 -19.35 3.60
CA PHE A 109 2.34 -20.10 2.36
C PHE A 109 3.55 -21.03 2.49
N LYS A 110 4.58 -20.63 3.25
CA LYS A 110 5.72 -21.51 3.55
C LYS A 110 5.34 -22.73 4.38
N GLU A 111 4.43 -22.58 5.35
CA GLU A 111 3.88 -23.71 6.13
C GLU A 111 3.14 -24.72 5.25
N GLN A 112 2.65 -24.27 4.10
CA GLN A 112 1.98 -25.06 3.09
C GLN A 112 2.94 -25.64 2.03
N ASP A 113 4.25 -25.51 2.22
CA ASP A 113 5.30 -25.91 1.27
C ASP A 113 5.18 -25.23 -0.11
N ILE A 114 4.70 -23.98 -0.12
CA ILE A 114 4.55 -23.15 -1.33
C ILE A 114 5.72 -22.16 -1.40
N ASP A 115 6.42 -22.14 -2.53
CA ASP A 115 7.49 -21.17 -2.80
C ASP A 115 6.91 -19.76 -2.99
N VAL A 116 7.58 -18.74 -2.44
CA VAL A 116 7.08 -17.36 -2.43
C VAL A 116 8.12 -16.43 -3.04
N GLU A 117 7.77 -15.85 -4.18
CA GLU A 117 8.47 -14.70 -4.75
C GLU A 117 7.82 -13.39 -4.34
N LEU A 118 8.64 -12.34 -4.26
CA LEU A 118 8.19 -11.01 -3.89
C LEU A 118 8.46 -10.04 -5.03
N LEU A 119 7.45 -9.24 -5.36
CA LEU A 119 7.60 -8.05 -6.19
C LEU A 119 7.25 -6.84 -5.33
N THR A 120 8.24 -6.03 -4.98
CA THR A 120 8.03 -4.81 -4.18
C THR A 120 7.97 -3.59 -5.08
N VAL A 121 6.95 -2.76 -4.87
CA VAL A 121 6.81 -1.45 -5.50
C VAL A 121 6.82 -0.39 -4.42
N GLY A 122 7.67 0.61 -4.62
CA GLY A 122 7.94 1.66 -3.67
C GLY A 122 9.23 1.41 -2.88
N ASN A 123 9.84 2.48 -2.38
CA ASN A 123 10.95 2.39 -1.42
C ASN A 123 10.41 1.98 -0.03
N VAL A 124 10.06 0.70 0.09
CA VAL A 124 9.66 0.07 1.35
C VAL A 124 10.81 0.08 2.35
#